data_AF-B3KT88-F1
#
_entry.id   AF-B3KT88-F1
#
_cell.length_a   1.000
_cell.length_b   1.000
_cell.length_c   1.000
_cell.angle_alpha   90.00
_cell.angle_beta   90.00
_cell.angle_gamma   90.00
#
_symmetry.space_group_name_H-M   'P 1'
#
loop_
_entity.id
_entity.type
_entity.pdbx_description
1 polymer ?
#
loop_
_entity_poly.entity_id
_entity_poly.type
_entity_poly.pdbx_seq_one_letter_code
_entity_poly.pdbx_strand_id
1 'polypeptide(L)'
;MQVTFIYVCLKGLMLQDLVSAKLISDYTVTEIPDTINDLQGSTKVLQAVQWLVSHCPHSLDLCCQTLIQYVEDGIGHEFSGRFFHDRRERRLGGLASQEPGAIIELFNSVLQFLASVVSSEQLCDLSWPVTEFAEAGGSRLLPHLHWNAPEHLAWLKQAVLGFQLPQMDLPPLGAPWLPVCSMVVQYASQIPSSRQTQPVLQSQVENLLHRTYCRWKSKSPSPVHGAGPSVMEIPWDDLIALCINHKLRDWTPPRLPVTSEALSEDGQICVYFFKNDLKKYDVPLSWEQARLQTQKELQLREGRLAIKPFHPSANNFPIPLLHMHRNWKRSTECAQEGRIPSTEDLMRGASAEELLAQCLSSSLLLEKEENKRFEDQLQQWLSEDSGAFTDLTSLPLYLPQTLVSLSHTIEPVMKTSVTTSPQSDMMREQLQLSEATGTCLGERLKHLERLIRSSREEEVASELHLSALLDMVDI
;
A
#
# COMPACT_ATOMS: atom_id res chain seq x y z
N MET A 1 49.67 32.02 33.28
CA MET A 1 49.66 30.72 32.57
C MET A 1 48.42 30.55 31.70
N GLN A 2 47.20 30.75 32.22
CA GLN A 2 45.96 30.59 31.44
C GLN A 2 45.87 31.49 30.20
N VAL A 3 46.17 32.80 30.32
CA VAL A 3 46.17 33.74 29.18
C VAL A 3 47.16 33.32 28.09
N THR A 4 48.31 32.77 28.48
CA THR A 4 49.35 32.29 27.58
C THR A 4 48.91 31.01 26.87
N PHE A 5 48.21 30.11 27.56
CA PHE A 5 47.68 28.87 27.00
C PHE A 5 46.55 29.14 25.99
N ILE A 6 45.62 30.04 26.32
CA ILE A 6 44.55 30.46 25.40
C ILE A 6 45.14 31.11 24.15
N TYR A 7 46.14 31.99 24.30
CA TYR A 7 46.79 32.63 23.16
C TYR A 7 47.55 31.63 22.28
N VAL A 8 48.17 30.60 22.88
CA VAL A 8 48.85 29.52 22.15
C VAL A 8 47.85 28.62 21.43
N CYS A 9 46.72 28.24 22.06
CA CYS A 9 45.66 27.48 21.42
C CYS A 9 44.97 28.27 20.29
N LEU A 10 44.69 29.56 20.50
CA LEU A 10 44.10 30.44 19.49
C LEU A 10 45.02 30.60 18.26
N LYS A 11 46.33 30.78 18.49
CA LYS A 11 47.32 30.79 17.40
C LYS A 11 47.48 29.43 16.73
N GLY A 12 47.44 28.34 17.49
CA GLY A 12 47.58 26.98 16.97
C GLY A 12 46.37 26.51 16.15
N LEU A 13 45.17 26.95 16.52
CA LEU A 13 43.92 26.66 15.80
C LEU A 13 43.68 27.59 14.61
N MET A 14 44.44 28.68 14.51
CA MET A 14 44.36 29.65 13.40
C MET A 14 42.93 30.16 13.14
N LEU A 15 42.13 30.36 14.20
CA LEU A 15 40.70 30.70 14.10
C LEU A 15 40.45 31.98 13.28
N GLN A 16 41.32 32.98 13.41
CA GLN A 16 41.22 34.23 12.65
C GLN A 16 41.39 34.00 11.13
N ASP A 17 42.27 33.08 10.74
CA ASP A 17 42.50 32.73 9.34
C ASP A 17 41.32 31.91 8.80
N LEU A 18 40.72 31.05 9.62
CA LEU A 18 39.52 30.27 9.28
C LEU A 18 38.28 31.17 9.07
N VAL A 19 38.12 32.22 9.89
CA VAL A 19 37.07 33.24 9.68
C VAL A 19 37.37 34.06 8.42
N SER A 20 38.62 34.45 8.20
CA SER A 20 39.03 35.21 7.01
C SER A 20 38.81 34.41 5.71
N ALA A 21 39.02 33.09 5.77
CA ALA A 21 38.74 32.14 4.70
C ALA A 21 37.24 31.78 4.55
N LYS A 22 36.36 32.33 5.42
CA LYS A 22 34.92 32.03 5.48
C LYS A 22 34.57 30.57 5.72
N LEU A 23 35.46 29.81 6.37
CA LEU A 23 35.19 28.43 6.79
C LEU A 23 34.39 28.39 8.09
N ILE A 24 34.52 29.41 8.93
CA ILE A 24 33.74 29.60 10.16
C ILE A 24 33.13 31.00 10.09
N SER A 25 31.87 31.14 10.50
CA SER A 25 31.17 32.43 10.52
C SER A 25 31.68 33.35 11.63
N ASP A 26 31.84 32.82 12.84
CA ASP A 26 32.34 33.54 14.00
C ASP A 26 32.85 32.57 15.08
N TYR A 27 33.57 33.06 16.10
CA TYR A 27 33.99 32.26 17.24
C TYR A 27 33.94 33.05 18.55
N THR A 28 33.71 32.34 19.65
CA THR A 28 33.84 32.87 21.01
C THR A 28 34.67 31.94 21.87
N VAL A 29 35.42 32.48 22.83
CA VAL A 29 36.22 31.70 23.78
C VAL A 29 35.66 31.91 25.18
N THR A 30 35.17 30.83 25.78
CA THR A 30 34.57 30.86 27.13
C THR A 30 35.42 30.02 28.08
N GLU A 31 35.94 30.64 29.14
CA GLU A 31 36.69 29.94 30.18
C GLU A 31 35.74 29.26 31.18
N ILE A 32 35.71 27.94 31.17
CA ILE A 32 34.92 27.12 32.11
C ILE A 32 35.80 26.79 33.33
N PRO A 33 35.36 27.09 34.57
CA PRO A 33 36.08 26.70 35.79
C PRO A 33 36.15 25.17 35.94
N ASP A 34 37.25 24.64 36.47
CA ASP A 34 37.47 23.19 36.62
C ASP A 34 36.51 22.49 37.60
N THR A 35 35.74 23.24 38.40
CA THR A 35 34.83 22.68 39.41
C THR A 35 33.40 22.56 38.87
N ILE A 36 32.98 21.31 38.63
CA ILE A 36 31.69 20.89 38.05
C ILE A 36 30.48 21.25 38.97
N ASN A 37 30.74 21.61 40.24
CA ASN A 37 29.72 21.99 41.23
C ASN A 37 29.47 23.51 41.33
N ASP A 38 30.17 24.32 40.52
CA ASP A 38 30.03 25.76 40.60
C ASP A 38 28.88 26.24 39.70
N LEU A 39 27.87 26.87 40.30
CA LEU A 39 26.73 27.50 39.59
C LEU A 39 27.23 28.45 38.50
N GLN A 40 28.41 29.05 38.72
CA GLN A 40 29.08 29.91 37.74
C GLN A 40 29.54 29.14 36.49
N GLY A 41 30.03 27.91 36.64
CA GLY A 41 30.42 27.05 35.53
C GLY A 41 29.24 26.66 34.66
N SER A 42 28.14 26.19 35.26
CA SER A 42 26.90 25.87 34.53
C SER A 42 26.33 27.08 33.80
N THR A 43 26.39 28.27 34.41
CA THR A 43 25.91 29.51 33.78
C THR A 43 26.75 29.88 32.55
N LYS A 44 28.09 29.73 32.63
CA LYS A 44 28.98 29.99 31.48
C LYS A 44 28.78 29.00 30.35
N VAL A 45 28.57 27.71 30.65
CA VAL A 45 28.24 26.70 29.65
C VAL A 45 26.90 27.03 28.98
N LEU A 46 25.88 27.38 29.77
CA LEU A 46 24.59 27.79 29.21
C LEU A 46 24.71 29.01 28.29
N GLN A 47 25.50 30.02 28.67
CA GLN A 47 25.76 31.19 27.83
C GLN A 47 26.49 30.83 26.53
N ALA A 48 27.48 29.94 26.60
CA ALA A 48 28.19 29.46 25.42
C ALA A 48 27.26 28.69 24.47
N VAL A 49 26.40 27.82 25.02
CA VAL A 49 25.39 27.09 24.25
C VAL A 49 24.34 28.05 23.65
N GLN A 50 23.86 29.04 24.41
CA GLN A 50 22.95 30.07 23.91
C GLN A 50 23.57 30.86 22.76
N TRP A 51 24.85 31.22 22.88
CA TRP A 51 25.58 31.90 21.81
C TRP A 51 25.66 31.00 20.56
N LEU A 52 26.06 29.73 20.70
CA LEU A 52 26.08 28.74 19.62
C LEU A 52 24.72 28.63 18.92
N VAL A 53 23.63 28.47 19.69
CA VAL A 53 22.27 28.36 19.14
C VAL A 53 21.87 29.63 18.39
N SER A 54 22.23 30.83 18.89
CA SER A 54 21.95 32.09 18.20
C SER A 54 22.77 32.33 16.93
N HIS A 55 23.91 31.63 16.79
CA HIS A 55 24.81 31.70 15.63
C HIS A 55 24.76 30.43 14.77
N CYS A 56 23.80 29.53 15.02
CA CYS A 56 23.61 28.35 14.19
C CYS A 56 23.20 28.77 12.77
N PRO A 57 23.86 28.25 11.73
CA PRO A 57 23.39 28.43 10.37
C PRO A 57 21.96 27.86 10.22
N HIS A 58 21.21 28.36 9.24
CA HIS A 58 19.88 27.84 8.95
C HIS A 58 19.92 26.32 8.83
N SER A 59 18.95 25.64 9.46
CA SER A 59 18.83 24.20 9.41
C SER A 59 18.79 23.73 7.96
N LEU A 60 19.67 22.80 7.60
CA LEU A 60 19.60 22.13 6.32
C LEU A 60 18.27 21.36 6.27
N ASP A 61 17.51 21.51 5.17
CA ASP A 61 16.27 20.77 4.92
C ASP A 61 16.57 19.29 4.56
N LEU A 62 17.37 18.63 5.39
CA LEU A 62 17.73 17.23 5.26
C LEU A 62 16.58 16.36 5.80
N CYS A 63 16.05 15.49 4.96
CA CYS A 63 15.06 14.50 5.33
C CYS A 63 15.73 13.14 5.57
N CYS A 64 15.13 12.31 6.41
CA CYS A 64 15.54 10.93 6.65
C CYS A 64 14.35 9.99 6.45
N GLN A 65 14.54 8.98 5.62
CA GLN A 65 13.57 7.90 5.38
C GLN A 65 14.30 6.57 5.28
N THR A 66 13.60 5.45 5.46
CA THR A 66 14.17 4.15 5.13
C THR A 66 14.28 4.03 3.60
N LEU A 67 15.23 3.24 3.10
CA LEU A 67 15.42 3.05 1.66
C LEU A 67 14.13 2.56 0.96
N ILE A 68 13.38 1.67 1.62
CA ILE A 68 12.10 1.17 1.14
C ILE A 68 11.07 2.30 1.07
N GLN A 69 10.88 3.04 2.17
CA GLN A 69 9.94 4.15 2.23
C GLN A 69 10.26 5.22 1.18
N TYR A 70 11.54 5.53 1.00
CA TYR A 70 12.00 6.53 0.05
C TYR A 70 11.61 6.18 -1.40
N VAL A 71 11.80 4.92 -1.79
CA VAL A 71 11.43 4.45 -3.13
C VAL A 71 9.91 4.38 -3.28
N GLU A 72 9.18 3.87 -2.27
CA GLU A 72 7.72 3.80 -2.27
C GLU A 72 7.07 5.19 -2.38
N ASP A 73 7.53 6.15 -1.56
CA ASP A 73 7.04 7.53 -1.58
C ASP A 73 7.34 8.21 -2.91
N GLY A 74 8.56 8.05 -3.43
CA GLY A 74 8.96 8.64 -4.71
C GLY A 74 8.14 8.11 -5.89
N ILE A 75 7.87 6.80 -5.92
CA ILE A 75 6.99 6.17 -6.92
C ILE A 75 5.52 6.60 -6.70
N GLY A 76 5.09 6.69 -5.45
CA GLY A 76 3.76 7.18 -5.08
C GLY A 76 3.51 8.58 -5.61
N HIS A 77 4.45 9.49 -5.39
CA HIS A 77 4.34 10.90 -5.76
C HIS A 77 4.48 11.13 -7.27
N GLU A 78 5.54 10.58 -7.90
CA GLU A 78 5.85 10.94 -9.29
C GLU A 78 5.26 10.00 -10.34
N PHE A 79 5.11 8.70 -10.04
CA PHE A 79 4.61 7.72 -11.01
C PHE A 79 3.11 7.48 -10.86
N SER A 80 2.66 7.11 -9.66
CA SER A 80 1.33 6.52 -9.44
C SER A 80 0.20 7.43 -9.89
N GLY A 81 0.23 8.71 -9.47
CA GLY A 81 -0.79 9.68 -9.86
C GLY A 81 -0.91 9.84 -11.39
N ARG A 82 0.22 9.96 -12.08
CA ARG A 82 0.26 10.16 -13.54
C ARG A 82 -0.21 8.92 -14.30
N PHE A 83 0.28 7.74 -13.89
CA PHE A 83 -0.07 6.47 -14.50
C PHE A 83 -1.56 6.12 -14.34
N PHE A 84 -2.08 6.19 -13.12
CA PHE A 84 -3.49 5.84 -12.87
C PHE A 84 -4.46 6.85 -13.48
N HIS A 85 -4.04 8.12 -13.60
CA HIS A 85 -4.82 9.14 -14.31
C HIS A 85 -4.93 8.82 -15.81
N ASP A 86 -3.82 8.59 -16.52
CA ASP A 86 -3.83 8.23 -17.94
C ASP A 86 -4.63 6.95 -18.20
N ARG A 87 -4.38 5.91 -17.40
CA ARG A 87 -5.10 4.65 -17.46
C ARG A 87 -6.62 4.83 -17.29
N ARG A 88 -7.05 5.68 -16.36
CA ARG A 88 -8.47 5.98 -16.15
C ARG A 88 -9.07 6.67 -17.37
N GLU A 89 -8.42 7.71 -17.89
CA GLU A 89 -8.89 8.44 -19.07
C GLU A 89 -9.01 7.54 -20.30
N ARG A 90 -8.00 6.71 -20.57
CA ARG A 90 -8.01 5.77 -21.70
C ARG A 90 -9.17 4.77 -21.58
N ARG A 91 -9.42 4.24 -20.38
CA ARG A 91 -10.55 3.34 -20.11
C ARG A 91 -11.90 4.01 -20.33
N LEU A 92 -12.08 5.24 -19.83
CA LEU A 92 -13.31 6.01 -20.03
C LEU A 92 -13.54 6.34 -21.51
N GLY A 93 -12.48 6.61 -22.27
CA GLY A 93 -12.52 6.81 -23.72
C GLY A 93 -12.65 5.54 -24.56
N GLY A 94 -12.61 4.35 -23.93
CA GLY A 94 -12.60 3.07 -24.64
C GLY A 94 -11.39 2.91 -25.57
N LEU A 95 -10.25 3.50 -25.20
CA LEU A 95 -8.96 3.36 -25.89
C LEU A 95 -8.25 2.07 -25.44
N ALA A 96 -7.31 1.60 -26.26
CA ALA A 96 -6.45 0.46 -25.91
C ALA A 96 -5.51 0.81 -24.75
N SER A 97 -4.90 -0.19 -24.12
CA SER A 97 -3.87 0.04 -23.09
C SER A 97 -2.72 0.90 -23.62
N GLN A 98 -2.02 1.60 -22.73
CA GLN A 98 -0.85 2.37 -23.12
C GLN A 98 0.30 1.43 -23.54
N GLU A 99 1.19 1.95 -24.38
CA GLU A 99 2.38 1.22 -24.76
C GLU A 99 3.26 0.91 -23.53
N PRO A 100 3.64 -0.35 -23.30
CA PRO A 100 4.44 -0.73 -22.13
C PRO A 100 5.79 -0.03 -22.06
N GLY A 101 6.42 0.28 -23.20
CA GLY A 101 7.70 1.02 -23.24
C GLY A 101 7.59 2.38 -22.55
N ALA A 102 6.53 3.15 -22.87
CA ALA A 102 6.31 4.46 -22.24
C ALA A 102 6.03 4.36 -20.73
N ILE A 103 5.31 3.32 -20.28
CA ILE A 103 5.03 3.08 -18.85
C ILE A 103 6.32 2.70 -18.11
N ILE A 104 7.10 1.77 -18.68
CA ILE A 104 8.37 1.30 -18.12
C ILE A 104 9.37 2.46 -18.06
N GLU A 105 9.43 3.30 -19.10
CA GLU A 105 10.31 4.47 -19.12
C GLU A 105 9.91 5.52 -18.08
N LEU A 106 8.61 5.82 -17.93
CA LEU A 106 8.12 6.68 -16.84
C LEU A 106 8.58 6.14 -15.49
N PHE A 107 8.32 4.87 -15.21
CA PHE A 107 8.72 4.23 -13.96
C PHE A 107 10.24 4.28 -13.72
N ASN A 108 11.02 3.88 -14.72
CA ASN A 108 12.48 3.83 -14.62
C ASN A 108 13.10 5.23 -14.51
N SER A 109 12.50 6.25 -15.14
CA SER A 109 12.97 7.65 -15.03
C SER A 109 12.79 8.21 -13.62
N VAL A 110 11.69 7.87 -12.92
CA VAL A 110 11.51 8.22 -11.50
C VAL A 110 12.62 7.61 -10.67
N LEU A 111 12.97 6.34 -10.91
CA LEU A 111 14.07 5.69 -10.19
C LEU A 111 15.44 6.29 -10.50
N GLN A 112 15.70 6.69 -11.74
CA GLN A 112 16.93 7.40 -12.10
C GLN A 112 17.03 8.74 -11.38
N PHE A 113 15.92 9.48 -11.32
CA PHE A 113 15.83 10.73 -10.59
C PHE A 113 16.07 10.52 -9.09
N LEU A 114 15.34 9.60 -8.46
CA LEU A 114 15.51 9.29 -7.04
C LEU A 114 16.95 8.85 -6.73
N ALA A 115 17.56 8.05 -7.62
CA ALA A 115 18.96 7.64 -7.51
C ALA A 115 19.92 8.83 -7.60
N SER A 116 19.64 9.82 -8.44
CA SER A 116 20.44 11.05 -8.55
C SER A 116 20.35 11.94 -7.32
N VAL A 117 19.16 11.99 -6.69
CA VAL A 117 18.92 12.79 -5.47
C VAL A 117 19.65 12.19 -4.26
N VAL A 118 19.56 10.88 -4.06
CA VAL A 118 20.26 10.21 -2.93
C VAL A 118 21.76 10.16 -3.12
N SER A 119 22.26 10.28 -4.35
CA SER A 119 23.69 10.29 -4.65
C SER A 119 24.19 11.69 -5.01
N SER A 120 23.55 12.74 -4.48
CA SER A 120 23.93 14.12 -4.75
C SER A 120 25.31 14.42 -4.18
N GLU A 121 26.21 14.98 -5.00
CA GLU A 121 27.56 15.38 -4.57
C GLU A 121 27.53 16.43 -3.46
N GLN A 122 26.44 17.22 -3.37
CA GLN A 122 26.24 18.21 -2.31
C GLN A 122 26.15 17.59 -0.91
N LEU A 123 25.82 16.29 -0.81
CA LEU A 123 25.80 15.58 0.47
C LEU A 123 27.23 15.34 1.00
N CYS A 124 28.21 15.19 0.11
CA CYS A 124 29.62 15.02 0.48
C CYS A 124 30.20 16.28 1.15
N ASP A 125 29.65 17.45 0.84
CA ASP A 125 30.10 18.74 1.39
C ASP A 125 29.66 18.93 2.86
N LEU A 126 28.81 18.05 3.39
CA LEU A 126 28.30 18.14 4.74
C LEU A 126 29.29 17.57 5.76
N SER A 127 29.64 18.36 6.77
CA SER A 127 30.46 17.92 7.90
C SER A 127 29.63 17.34 9.07
N TRP A 128 28.43 16.85 8.77
CA TRP A 128 27.50 16.23 9.72
C TRP A 128 27.47 14.71 9.47
N PRO A 129 27.43 13.82 10.48
CA PRO A 129 27.32 14.07 11.91
C PRO A 129 28.70 14.30 12.54
N VAL A 130 28.71 14.91 13.73
CA VAL A 130 29.91 14.98 14.56
C VAL A 130 30.23 13.57 15.09
N THR A 131 31.49 13.14 15.01
CA THR A 131 31.89 11.73 15.16
C THR A 131 31.49 11.09 16.49
N GLU A 132 31.44 11.88 17.56
CA GLU A 132 31.14 11.49 18.92
C GLU A 132 29.64 11.20 19.14
N PHE A 133 28.79 11.65 18.22
CA PHE A 133 27.34 11.46 18.27
C PHE A 133 26.84 10.52 17.16
N ALA A 134 27.73 9.91 16.37
CA ALA A 134 27.34 8.99 15.33
C ALA A 134 26.96 7.62 15.94
N GLU A 135 25.76 7.14 15.63
CA GLU A 135 25.29 5.82 16.01
C GLU A 135 25.31 4.87 14.81
N ALA A 136 25.55 3.59 15.05
CA ALA A 136 25.45 2.56 14.02
C ALA A 136 23.99 2.44 13.54
N GLY A 137 23.82 2.24 12.24
CA GLY A 137 22.53 2.17 11.53
C GLY A 137 21.96 3.51 11.12
N GLY A 138 22.31 4.57 11.84
CA GLY A 138 21.74 5.90 11.66
C GLY A 138 20.26 5.95 12.08
N SER A 139 19.82 7.13 12.47
CA SER A 139 18.46 7.44 12.88
C SER A 139 17.92 8.66 12.15
N ARG A 140 16.64 8.97 12.38
CA ARG A 140 16.05 10.24 11.89
C ARG A 140 16.76 11.48 12.43
N LEU A 141 17.41 11.37 13.58
CA LEU A 141 18.06 12.50 14.26
C LEU A 141 19.54 12.59 13.89
N LEU A 142 20.22 11.44 13.82
CA LEU A 142 21.67 11.37 13.61
C LEU A 142 22.02 10.26 12.61
N PRO A 143 22.62 10.58 11.46
CA PRO A 143 23.15 9.58 10.55
C PRO A 143 24.33 8.80 11.15
N HIS A 144 24.67 7.68 10.52
CA HIS A 144 25.91 6.96 10.80
C HIS A 144 27.12 7.72 10.25
N LEU A 145 28.34 7.41 10.71
CA LEU A 145 29.53 8.22 10.43
C LEU A 145 29.84 8.42 8.93
N HIS A 146 29.65 7.37 8.12
CA HIS A 146 30.00 7.33 6.70
C HIS A 146 28.81 7.47 5.75
N TRP A 147 27.69 8.05 6.21
CA TRP A 147 26.45 8.15 5.41
C TRP A 147 26.61 9.00 4.14
N ASN A 148 27.51 9.99 4.17
CA ASN A 148 27.81 10.85 3.04
C ASN A 148 29.12 10.50 2.34
N ALA A 149 29.71 9.34 2.67
CA ALA A 149 30.89 8.85 1.96
C ALA A 149 30.53 8.53 0.50
N PRO A 150 31.38 8.87 -0.48
CA PRO A 150 31.07 8.67 -1.90
C PRO A 150 30.81 7.20 -2.25
N GLU A 151 31.42 6.25 -1.53
CA GLU A 151 31.19 4.82 -1.69
C GLU A 151 29.77 4.42 -1.24
N HIS A 152 29.29 5.00 -0.13
CA HIS A 152 27.94 4.77 0.37
C HIS A 152 26.89 5.37 -0.57
N LEU A 153 27.10 6.61 -1.03
CA LEU A 153 26.22 7.27 -1.99
C LEU A 153 26.17 6.53 -3.33
N ALA A 154 27.31 6.00 -3.80
CA ALA A 154 27.37 5.17 -4.99
C ALA A 154 26.61 3.85 -4.80
N TRP A 155 26.71 3.23 -3.63
CA TRP A 155 25.93 2.04 -3.28
C TRP A 155 24.42 2.33 -3.25
N LEU A 156 23.99 3.43 -2.63
CA LEU A 156 22.59 3.87 -2.61
C LEU A 156 22.06 4.07 -4.03
N LYS A 157 22.84 4.72 -4.89
CA LYS A 157 22.52 4.89 -6.31
C LYS A 157 22.25 3.55 -6.98
N GLN A 158 23.15 2.57 -6.79
CA GLN A 158 22.99 1.24 -7.38
C GLN A 158 21.81 0.47 -6.78
N ALA A 159 21.54 0.63 -5.48
CA ALA A 159 20.41 0.00 -4.81
C ALA A 159 19.07 0.49 -5.39
N VAL A 160 18.92 1.81 -5.56
CA VAL A 160 17.71 2.41 -6.18
C VAL A 160 17.60 2.01 -7.65
N LEU A 161 18.70 2.06 -8.41
CA LEU A 161 18.69 1.65 -9.84
C LEU A 161 18.40 0.15 -10.02
N GLY A 162 18.78 -0.70 -9.07
CA GLY A 162 18.39 -2.13 -9.07
C GLY A 162 16.89 -2.36 -9.04
N PHE A 163 16.11 -1.36 -8.63
CA PHE A 163 14.65 -1.41 -8.64
C PHE A 163 14.04 -1.22 -10.04
N GLN A 164 14.83 -0.85 -11.07
CA GLN A 164 14.33 -0.65 -12.43
C GLN A 164 13.73 -1.90 -13.06
N LEU A 165 12.68 -1.72 -13.85
CA LEU A 165 12.11 -2.79 -14.66
C LEU A 165 12.94 -2.99 -15.93
N PRO A 166 13.12 -4.25 -16.38
CA PRO A 166 13.70 -4.51 -17.69
C PRO A 166 12.81 -3.90 -18.78
N GLN A 167 13.44 -3.38 -19.84
CA GLN A 167 12.70 -2.94 -21.03
C GLN A 167 12.01 -4.13 -21.68
N MET A 168 10.83 -3.88 -22.26
CA MET A 168 10.05 -4.91 -22.93
C MET A 168 9.97 -4.63 -24.42
N ASP A 169 10.45 -5.59 -25.21
CA ASP A 169 10.28 -5.56 -26.65
C ASP A 169 8.85 -5.95 -27.01
N LEU A 170 8.19 -5.12 -27.82
CA LEU A 170 6.83 -5.39 -28.26
C LEU A 170 6.79 -6.50 -29.31
N PRO A 171 5.82 -7.43 -29.22
CA PRO A 171 5.65 -8.44 -30.23
C PRO A 171 5.08 -7.81 -31.51
N PRO A 172 5.40 -8.36 -32.71
CA PRO A 172 4.81 -7.90 -33.96
C PRO A 172 3.27 -7.94 -33.91
N LEU A 173 2.60 -6.96 -34.53
CA LEU A 173 1.13 -6.79 -34.46
C LEU A 173 0.32 -8.03 -34.94
N GLY A 174 0.92 -8.89 -35.76
CA GLY A 174 0.33 -10.15 -36.26
C GLY A 174 0.86 -11.42 -35.59
N ALA A 175 1.57 -11.32 -34.47
CA ALA A 175 2.14 -12.47 -33.78
C ALA A 175 1.04 -13.42 -33.26
N PRO A 176 1.27 -14.75 -33.25
CA PRO A 176 0.29 -15.70 -32.72
C PRO A 176 0.19 -15.55 -31.19
N TRP A 177 -1.00 -15.80 -30.64
CA TRP A 177 -1.30 -15.56 -29.22
C TRP A 177 -0.40 -16.35 -28.26
N LEU A 178 -0.17 -17.64 -28.54
CA LEU A 178 0.62 -18.51 -27.65
C LEU A 178 2.07 -18.02 -27.49
N PRO A 179 2.83 -17.73 -28.56
CA PRO A 179 4.14 -17.06 -28.45
C PRO A 179 4.12 -15.74 -27.68
N VAL A 180 3.07 -14.92 -27.85
CA VAL A 180 2.95 -13.65 -27.12
C VAL A 180 2.77 -13.91 -25.62
N CYS A 181 1.93 -14.88 -25.23
CA CYS A 181 1.79 -15.30 -23.84
C CYS A 181 3.13 -15.78 -23.26
N SER A 182 3.86 -16.63 -23.99
CA SER A 182 5.17 -17.12 -23.54
C SER A 182 6.17 -15.97 -23.34
N MET A 183 6.21 -14.99 -24.24
CA MET A 183 7.05 -13.80 -24.12
C MET A 183 6.67 -12.97 -22.89
N VAL A 184 5.38 -12.76 -22.63
CA VAL A 184 4.89 -12.01 -21.46
C VAL A 184 5.23 -12.74 -20.14
N VAL A 185 5.04 -14.06 -20.09
CA VAL A 185 5.40 -14.88 -18.91
C VAL A 185 6.92 -14.90 -18.71
N GLN A 186 7.69 -14.98 -19.78
CA GLN A 186 9.15 -14.89 -19.73
C GLN A 186 9.61 -13.52 -19.23
N TYR A 187 8.98 -12.43 -19.67
CA TYR A 187 9.23 -11.09 -19.14
C TYR A 187 8.94 -11.02 -17.64
N ALA A 188 7.76 -11.47 -17.21
CA ALA A 188 7.36 -11.48 -15.81
C ALA A 188 8.32 -12.32 -14.92
N SER A 189 8.95 -13.35 -15.47
CA SER A 189 9.94 -14.17 -14.73
C SER A 189 11.25 -13.44 -14.38
N GLN A 190 11.52 -12.29 -15.01
CA GLN A 190 12.74 -11.49 -14.79
C GLN A 190 12.61 -10.49 -13.63
N ILE A 191 11.42 -10.33 -13.07
CA ILE A 191 11.06 -9.25 -12.15
C ILE A 191 11.23 -9.61 -10.66
N PRO A 192 10.83 -10.82 -10.20
CA PRO A 192 10.97 -11.23 -8.80
C PRO A 192 12.43 -11.24 -8.36
N SER A 193 12.69 -10.76 -7.13
CA SER A 193 14.00 -10.79 -6.49
C SER A 193 14.36 -12.22 -6.06
N SER A 194 13.35 -13.04 -5.74
CA SER A 194 13.51 -14.41 -5.26
C SER A 194 12.76 -15.43 -6.10
N ARG A 195 13.26 -16.68 -6.11
CA ARG A 195 12.56 -17.81 -6.77
C ARG A 195 11.25 -18.20 -6.07
N GLN A 196 11.06 -17.79 -4.81
CA GLN A 196 9.89 -18.16 -4.01
C GLN A 196 8.66 -17.32 -4.36
N THR A 197 8.87 -16.06 -4.71
CA THR A 197 7.80 -15.10 -5.08
C THR A 197 7.46 -15.15 -6.56
N GLN A 198 8.35 -15.71 -7.39
CA GLN A 198 8.13 -15.88 -8.83
C GLN A 198 6.81 -16.57 -9.23
N PRO A 199 6.38 -17.68 -8.60
CA PRO A 199 5.12 -18.33 -8.95
C PRO A 199 3.88 -17.44 -8.72
N VAL A 200 3.95 -16.52 -7.76
CA VAL A 200 2.85 -15.60 -7.44
C VAL A 200 2.61 -14.64 -8.60
N LEU A 201 3.67 -13.99 -9.09
CA LEU A 201 3.58 -13.08 -10.24
C LEU A 201 3.18 -13.84 -11.50
N GLN A 202 3.76 -15.02 -11.74
CA GLN A 202 3.43 -15.84 -12.90
C GLN A 202 1.94 -16.21 -12.93
N SER A 203 1.38 -16.70 -11.82
CA SER A 203 -0.04 -17.05 -11.71
C SER A 203 -0.95 -15.83 -11.96
N GLN A 204 -0.59 -14.66 -11.43
CA GLN A 204 -1.36 -13.42 -11.66
C GLN A 204 -1.35 -13.00 -13.14
N VAL A 205 -0.18 -13.08 -13.79
CA VAL A 205 -0.01 -12.76 -15.21
C VAL A 205 -0.75 -13.76 -16.10
N GLU A 206 -0.63 -15.06 -15.81
CA GLU A 206 -1.37 -16.11 -16.54
C GLU A 206 -2.88 -15.94 -16.41
N ASN A 207 -3.38 -15.60 -15.22
CA ASN A 207 -4.80 -15.32 -15.00
C ASN A 207 -5.25 -14.08 -15.79
N LEU A 208 -4.44 -13.01 -15.84
CA LEU A 208 -4.72 -11.82 -16.65
C LEU A 208 -4.82 -12.15 -18.15
N LEU A 209 -3.89 -12.95 -18.67
CA LEU A 209 -3.88 -13.42 -20.06
C LEU A 209 -5.08 -14.33 -20.36
N HIS A 210 -5.39 -15.26 -19.45
CA HIS A 210 -6.55 -16.15 -19.56
C HIS A 210 -7.87 -15.36 -19.61
N ARG A 211 -8.05 -14.38 -18.71
CA ARG A 211 -9.22 -13.48 -18.72
C ARG A 211 -9.34 -12.70 -20.03
N THR A 212 -8.22 -12.25 -20.58
CA THR A 212 -8.18 -11.53 -21.86
C THR A 212 -8.62 -12.45 -23.00
N TYR A 213 -8.10 -13.68 -23.04
CA TYR A 213 -8.49 -14.69 -24.02
C TYR A 213 -9.97 -15.07 -23.93
N CYS A 214 -10.50 -15.32 -22.72
CA CYS A 214 -11.92 -15.61 -22.52
C CYS A 214 -12.82 -14.47 -23.02
N ARG A 215 -12.43 -13.22 -22.73
CA ARG A 215 -13.17 -12.02 -23.17
C ARG A 215 -13.16 -11.90 -24.69
N TRP A 216 -12.02 -12.12 -25.33
CA TRP A 216 -11.93 -12.14 -26.79
C TRP A 216 -12.79 -13.26 -27.40
N LYS A 217 -12.71 -14.48 -26.86
CA LYS A 217 -13.51 -15.63 -27.31
C LYS A 217 -15.01 -15.36 -27.23
N SER A 218 -15.47 -14.68 -26.18
CA SER A 218 -16.88 -14.31 -26.03
C SER A 218 -17.37 -13.27 -27.06
N LYS A 219 -16.46 -12.44 -27.59
CA LYS A 219 -16.76 -11.39 -28.57
C LYS A 219 -16.64 -11.87 -30.02
N SER A 220 -16.01 -13.01 -30.26
CA SER A 220 -15.69 -13.55 -31.59
C SER A 220 -16.44 -14.87 -31.84
N PRO A 221 -17.64 -14.86 -32.47
CA PRO A 221 -18.50 -16.06 -32.60
C PRO A 221 -17.93 -17.17 -33.49
N SER A 222 -16.94 -16.85 -34.34
CA SER A 222 -16.27 -17.81 -35.23
C SER A 222 -14.76 -17.65 -35.09
N PRO A 223 -14.14 -18.29 -34.08
CA PRO A 223 -12.69 -18.28 -33.95
C PRO A 223 -12.07 -19.12 -35.06
N VAL A 224 -11.25 -18.50 -35.90
CA VAL A 224 -10.26 -19.24 -36.71
C VAL A 224 -9.40 -20.03 -35.73
N HIS A 225 -9.25 -21.34 -35.94
CA HIS A 225 -8.46 -22.19 -35.04
C HIS A 225 -7.04 -21.65 -34.94
N GLY A 226 -6.58 -21.33 -33.72
CA GLY A 226 -5.25 -20.77 -33.46
C GLY A 226 -5.17 -19.24 -33.54
N ALA A 227 -6.24 -18.54 -33.92
CA ALA A 227 -6.31 -17.08 -33.77
C ALA A 227 -6.59 -16.72 -32.30
N GLY A 228 -5.99 -15.64 -31.82
CA GLY A 228 -6.23 -15.11 -30.49
C GLY A 228 -6.30 -13.58 -30.49
N PRO A 229 -6.37 -12.98 -29.30
CA PRO A 229 -6.38 -11.53 -29.13
C PRO A 229 -5.23 -10.85 -29.89
N SER A 230 -5.50 -9.64 -30.40
CA SER A 230 -4.45 -8.79 -30.97
C SER A 230 -3.52 -8.28 -29.87
N VAL A 231 -2.28 -7.96 -30.23
CA VAL A 231 -1.29 -7.30 -29.35
C VAL A 231 -1.85 -6.03 -28.69
N MET A 232 -2.73 -5.30 -29.40
CA MET A 232 -3.36 -4.07 -28.90
C MET A 232 -4.47 -4.34 -27.87
N GLU A 233 -5.01 -5.55 -27.82
CA GLU A 233 -6.06 -5.95 -26.88
C GLU A 233 -5.48 -6.45 -25.54
N ILE A 234 -4.16 -6.62 -25.46
CA ILE A 234 -3.48 -7.01 -24.23
C ILE A 234 -3.59 -5.86 -23.22
N PRO A 235 -3.98 -6.16 -21.96
CA PRO A 235 -4.06 -5.18 -20.90
C PRO A 235 -2.65 -4.81 -20.38
N TRP A 236 -1.82 -4.16 -21.21
CA TRP A 236 -0.44 -3.78 -20.88
C TRP A 236 -0.35 -2.95 -19.58
N ASP A 237 -1.29 -2.02 -19.36
CA ASP A 237 -1.34 -1.24 -18.13
C ASP A 237 -1.50 -2.13 -16.88
N ASP A 238 -2.37 -3.14 -16.95
CA ASP A 238 -2.58 -4.07 -15.83
C ASP A 238 -1.36 -4.98 -15.65
N LEU A 239 -0.73 -5.42 -16.73
CA LEU A 239 0.47 -6.25 -16.69
C LEU A 239 1.62 -5.52 -16.00
N ILE A 240 1.95 -4.31 -16.44
CA ILE A 240 3.06 -3.54 -15.86
C ILE A 240 2.73 -3.12 -14.43
N ALA A 241 1.47 -2.77 -14.12
CA ALA A 241 1.06 -2.49 -12.75
C ALA A 241 1.23 -3.71 -11.82
N LEU A 242 0.87 -4.92 -12.26
CA LEU A 242 1.12 -6.16 -11.50
C LEU A 242 2.62 -6.36 -11.25
N CYS A 243 3.44 -6.12 -12.27
CA CYS A 243 4.89 -6.22 -12.18
C CYS A 243 5.48 -5.24 -11.15
N ILE A 244 5.09 -3.97 -11.20
CA ILE A 244 5.53 -2.93 -10.25
C ILE A 244 5.08 -3.29 -8.83
N ASN A 245 3.80 -3.64 -8.64
CA ASN A 245 3.27 -3.98 -7.33
C ASN A 245 3.94 -5.21 -6.72
N HIS A 246 4.25 -6.22 -7.53
CA HIS A 246 5.00 -7.38 -7.08
C HIS A 246 6.42 -6.97 -6.67
N LYS A 247 7.08 -6.16 -7.49
CA LYS A 247 8.45 -5.71 -7.23
C LYS A 247 8.54 -4.89 -5.94
N LEU A 248 7.57 -4.02 -5.66
CA LEU A 248 7.49 -3.24 -4.41
C LEU A 248 7.40 -4.16 -3.17
N ARG A 249 6.59 -5.23 -3.26
CA ARG A 249 6.40 -6.17 -2.14
C ARG A 249 7.56 -7.13 -1.93
N ASP A 250 8.24 -7.53 -3.00
CA ASP A 250 9.34 -8.48 -3.00
C ASP A 250 10.72 -7.80 -2.99
N TRP A 251 10.76 -6.49 -2.78
CA TRP A 251 12.02 -5.80 -2.86
C TRP A 251 12.92 -6.13 -1.68
N THR A 252 14.07 -6.69 -2.00
CA THR A 252 15.20 -6.79 -1.08
C THR A 252 16.34 -5.96 -1.68
N PRO A 253 16.79 -4.89 -1.01
CA PRO A 253 17.92 -4.12 -1.48
C PRO A 253 19.11 -5.05 -1.77
N PRO A 254 19.87 -4.83 -2.85
CA PRO A 254 21.02 -5.66 -3.15
C PRO A 254 22.03 -5.65 -2.00
N ARG A 255 22.83 -6.72 -1.91
CA ARG A 255 23.93 -7.05 -0.95
C ARG A 255 24.30 -5.97 0.07
N LEU A 256 24.53 -6.44 1.31
CA LEU A 256 25.02 -5.72 2.50
C LEU A 256 25.73 -4.40 2.16
N PRO A 257 25.33 -3.27 2.77
CA PRO A 257 25.95 -1.98 2.51
C PRO A 257 27.46 -2.04 2.72
N VAL A 258 28.17 -1.14 2.02
CA VAL A 258 29.64 -1.06 2.03
C VAL A 258 30.20 -0.97 3.47
N THR A 259 29.42 -0.39 4.38
CA THR A 259 29.72 -0.30 5.81
C THR A 259 28.64 -1.01 6.62
N SER A 260 29.04 -1.96 7.49
CA SER A 260 28.10 -2.63 8.42
C SER A 260 27.37 -1.65 9.35
N GLU A 261 27.96 -0.48 9.59
CA GLU A 261 27.37 0.63 10.34
C GLU A 261 26.20 1.33 9.63
N ALA A 262 25.89 1.00 8.38
CA ALA A 262 24.73 1.57 7.68
C ALA A 262 23.43 0.76 7.93
N LEU A 263 23.53 -0.39 8.58
CA LEU A 263 22.38 -1.22 8.93
C LEU A 263 21.90 -0.88 10.34
N SER A 264 20.63 -0.54 10.46
CA SER A 264 19.94 -0.46 11.75
C SER A 264 19.82 -1.85 12.38
N GLU A 265 19.51 -1.91 13.67
CA GLU A 265 19.23 -3.16 14.41
C GLU A 265 18.13 -4.00 13.72
N ASP A 266 17.17 -3.33 13.09
CA ASP A 266 16.07 -3.94 12.34
C ASP A 266 16.46 -4.35 10.90
N GLY A 267 17.73 -4.23 10.50
CA GLY A 267 18.21 -4.53 9.15
C GLY A 267 17.81 -3.52 8.08
N GLN A 268 17.25 -2.37 8.48
CA GLN A 268 16.87 -1.29 7.58
C GLN A 268 18.03 -0.32 7.33
N ILE A 269 17.96 0.39 6.21
CA ILE A 269 18.96 1.39 5.80
C ILE A 269 18.30 2.74 5.71
N CYS A 270 18.84 3.72 6.42
CA CYS A 270 18.39 5.10 6.38
C CYS A 270 19.02 5.85 5.19
N VAL A 271 18.20 6.66 4.53
CA VAL A 271 18.58 7.49 3.37
C VAL A 271 18.32 8.94 3.72
N TYR A 272 19.31 9.77 3.42
CA TYR A 272 19.30 11.20 3.69
C TYR A 272 19.36 11.98 2.39
N PHE A 273 18.49 12.98 2.25
CA PHE A 273 18.37 13.76 1.02
C PHE A 273 17.77 15.14 1.29
N PHE A 274 17.99 16.10 0.38
CA PHE A 274 17.38 17.42 0.47
C PHE A 274 15.95 17.42 -0.03
N LYS A 275 15.03 17.93 0.80
CA LYS A 275 13.60 17.99 0.45
C LYS A 275 13.32 18.76 -0.85
N ASN A 276 14.11 19.79 -1.12
CA ASN A 276 13.92 20.65 -2.29
C ASN A 276 14.40 19.99 -3.60
N ASP A 277 15.27 18.99 -3.51
CA ASP A 277 15.75 18.27 -4.70
C ASP A 277 14.68 17.35 -5.28
N LEU A 278 13.80 16.81 -4.44
CA LEU A 278 12.64 16.00 -4.88
C LEU A 278 11.67 16.76 -5.79
N LYS A 279 11.64 18.10 -5.73
CA LYS A 279 10.73 18.92 -6.56
C LYS A 279 11.23 19.14 -7.99
N LYS A 280 12.46 18.72 -8.29
CA LYS A 280 13.14 18.98 -9.57
C LYS A 280 12.93 17.85 -10.60
N TYR A 281 11.94 16.99 -10.40
CA TYR A 281 11.69 15.87 -11.30
C TYR A 281 11.05 16.36 -12.61
N ASP A 282 11.68 15.98 -13.71
CA ASP A 282 11.18 16.18 -15.06
C ASP A 282 10.69 14.86 -15.66
N VAL A 283 9.58 14.94 -16.39
CA VAL A 283 8.92 13.79 -17.02
C VAL A 283 9.67 13.38 -18.28
N PRO A 284 9.81 12.08 -18.58
CA PRO A 284 10.42 11.65 -19.83
C PRO A 284 9.56 12.01 -21.04
N LEU A 285 10.23 12.42 -22.12
CA LEU A 285 9.60 12.84 -23.39
C LEU A 285 8.70 11.76 -24.00
N SER A 286 9.06 10.49 -23.86
CA SER A 286 8.25 9.36 -24.31
C SER A 286 6.87 9.34 -23.66
N TRP A 287 6.79 9.61 -22.35
CA TRP A 287 5.53 9.67 -21.62
C TRP A 287 4.72 10.89 -22.03
N GLU A 288 5.35 12.05 -22.19
CA GLU A 288 4.67 13.26 -22.69
C GLU A 288 4.07 13.04 -24.08
N GLN A 289 4.82 12.39 -24.99
CA GLN A 289 4.34 12.03 -26.31
C GLN A 289 3.17 11.04 -26.23
N ALA A 290 3.28 10.02 -25.40
CA ALA A 290 2.25 9.02 -25.21
C ALA A 290 0.97 9.63 -24.60
N ARG A 291 1.10 10.62 -23.72
CA ARG A 291 -0.02 11.42 -23.19
C ARG A 291 -0.66 12.31 -24.24
N LEU A 292 0.15 13.01 -25.05
CA LEU A 292 -0.35 13.82 -26.15
C LEU A 292 -1.11 12.94 -27.16
N GLN A 293 -0.63 11.72 -27.40
CA GLN A 293 -1.32 10.75 -28.25
C GLN A 293 -2.66 10.31 -27.66
N THR A 294 -2.72 10.01 -26.35
CA THR A 294 -4.00 9.75 -25.65
C THR A 294 -4.99 10.90 -25.88
N GLN A 295 -4.57 12.15 -25.70
CA GLN A 295 -5.45 13.31 -25.90
C GLN A 295 -5.95 13.44 -27.34
N LYS A 296 -5.09 13.22 -28.33
CA LYS A 296 -5.47 13.23 -29.76
C LYS A 296 -6.48 12.13 -30.09
N GLU A 297 -6.30 10.93 -29.54
CA GLU A 297 -7.20 9.79 -29.75
C GLU A 297 -8.59 10.03 -29.16
N LEU A 298 -8.65 10.63 -27.96
CA LEU A 298 -9.90 11.03 -27.31
C LEU A 298 -10.65 12.08 -28.14
N GLN A 299 -9.98 13.15 -28.55
CA GLN A 299 -10.57 14.21 -29.38
C GLN A 299 -11.10 13.68 -30.71
N LEU A 300 -10.34 12.77 -31.36
CA LEU A 300 -10.76 12.17 -32.63
C LEU A 300 -12.00 11.27 -32.46
N ARG A 301 -12.20 10.65 -31.30
CA ARG A 301 -13.41 9.88 -31.01
C ARG A 301 -14.60 10.77 -30.69
N GLU A 302 -14.40 11.83 -29.91
CA GLU A 302 -15.43 12.83 -29.65
C GLU A 302 -15.90 13.49 -30.96
N GLY A 303 -14.96 13.87 -31.83
CA GLY A 303 -15.26 14.44 -33.16
C GLY A 303 -15.97 13.47 -34.10
N ARG A 304 -15.67 12.15 -34.03
CA ARG A 304 -16.39 11.13 -34.81
C ARG A 304 -17.81 10.84 -34.30
N LEU A 305 -18.07 11.04 -33.01
CA LEU A 305 -19.41 10.93 -32.44
C LEU A 305 -20.27 12.18 -32.75
N ALA A 306 -19.64 13.33 -33.06
CA ALA A 306 -20.33 14.58 -33.39
C ALA A 306 -20.81 14.69 -34.85
N ILE A 307 -20.39 13.81 -35.78
CA ILE A 307 -20.77 13.85 -37.20
C ILE A 307 -21.82 12.76 -37.49
N LYS A 308 -23.07 13.02 -37.08
CA LYS A 308 -24.27 12.46 -37.72
C LYS A 308 -25.30 13.60 -37.85
N PRO A 309 -25.87 13.86 -39.04
CA PRO A 309 -26.76 14.98 -39.24
C PRO A 309 -28.10 14.72 -38.55
N PHE A 310 -28.53 15.73 -37.78
CA PHE A 310 -29.80 15.77 -37.08
C PHE A 310 -30.98 15.83 -38.07
N HIS A 311 -31.97 14.95 -37.90
CA HIS A 311 -33.35 15.22 -38.26
C HIS A 311 -34.18 15.31 -36.97
N PRO A 312 -35.00 16.36 -36.77
CA PRO A 312 -35.76 16.53 -35.55
C PRO A 312 -37.17 15.93 -35.72
N SER A 313 -37.61 15.08 -34.80
CA SER A 313 -38.94 15.17 -34.14
C SER A 313 -39.23 13.90 -33.32
N ALA A 314 -39.56 14.14 -32.03
CA ALA A 314 -40.36 13.39 -31.03
C ALA A 314 -40.70 11.91 -31.29
N ASN A 315 -40.59 10.97 -30.33
CA ASN A 315 -40.90 11.06 -28.91
C ASN A 315 -40.33 9.81 -28.17
N ASN A 316 -39.70 10.05 -27.00
CA ASN A 316 -39.54 9.27 -25.75
C ASN A 316 -39.80 7.74 -25.75
N PHE A 317 -38.87 6.89 -25.29
CA PHE A 317 -38.59 6.57 -23.87
C PHE A 317 -37.28 5.73 -23.70
N PRO A 318 -36.72 5.51 -22.49
CA PRO A 318 -35.32 5.80 -22.19
C PRO A 318 -34.47 4.57 -21.82
N ILE A 319 -33.14 4.76 -21.87
CA ILE A 319 -32.12 3.91 -21.23
C ILE A 319 -31.22 4.85 -20.39
N PRO A 320 -30.74 4.41 -19.21
CA PRO A 320 -30.45 5.29 -18.08
C PRO A 320 -29.01 5.81 -18.07
N LEU A 321 -28.85 7.06 -17.64
CA LEU A 321 -27.60 7.59 -17.13
C LEU A 321 -27.88 8.37 -15.84
N LEU A 322 -27.31 7.87 -14.76
CA LEU A 322 -27.19 8.55 -13.48
C LEU A 322 -26.08 9.61 -13.61
N HIS A 323 -26.45 10.88 -13.56
CA HIS A 323 -25.64 11.85 -12.84
C HIS A 323 -26.53 12.96 -12.27
N MET A 324 -26.41 13.10 -10.96
CA MET A 324 -26.97 14.10 -10.07
C MET A 324 -26.96 15.53 -10.65
N HIS A 325 -28.14 16.16 -10.74
CA HIS A 325 -28.28 17.57 -10.34
C HIS A 325 -29.71 17.95 -9.94
N ARG A 326 -29.78 18.58 -8.78
CA ARG A 326 -30.94 19.11 -8.04
C ARG A 326 -31.65 20.24 -8.80
N ASN A 327 -32.99 20.16 -8.97
CA ASN A 327 -33.92 21.30 -8.75
C ASN A 327 -35.43 20.94 -8.85
N TRP A 328 -36.14 21.02 -7.72
CA TRP A 328 -37.29 21.91 -7.45
C TRP A 328 -37.95 22.54 -8.71
N LYS A 329 -39.25 22.42 -9.02
CA LYS A 329 -40.44 22.51 -8.15
C LYS A 329 -41.74 22.20 -8.93
N ARG A 330 -42.75 21.76 -8.17
CA ARG A 330 -44.21 22.03 -8.28
C ARG A 330 -45.04 21.16 -9.24
N SER A 331 -45.91 20.35 -8.65
CA SER A 331 -47.33 20.26 -9.01
C SER A 331 -48.15 19.84 -7.79
N THR A 332 -49.42 20.18 -7.87
CA THR A 332 -50.34 20.55 -6.79
C THR A 332 -51.33 19.41 -6.49
N GLU A 333 -51.75 19.33 -5.22
CA GLU A 333 -53.03 18.81 -4.68
C GLU A 333 -53.54 17.39 -4.99
N CYS A 334 -53.59 16.56 -3.93
CA CYS A 334 -54.75 15.75 -3.48
C CYS A 334 -54.42 15.27 -2.03
N ALA A 335 -54.84 15.93 -0.95
CA ALA A 335 -56.15 15.91 -0.26
C ALA A 335 -56.58 14.55 0.32
N GLN A 336 -56.55 14.47 1.67
CA GLN A 336 -57.19 13.52 2.62
C GLN A 336 -56.80 12.03 2.54
N GLU A 337 -56.59 11.26 3.61
CA GLU A 337 -57.05 11.24 5.02
C GLU A 337 -55.96 10.43 5.78
N GLY A 338 -55.36 10.88 6.89
CA GLY A 338 -55.90 10.67 8.24
C GLY A 338 -55.09 9.65 9.06
N ARG A 339 -54.11 10.11 9.88
CA ARG A 339 -53.89 9.61 11.25
C ARG A 339 -52.92 10.53 12.01
N ILE A 340 -53.42 11.09 13.11
CA ILE A 340 -52.74 12.02 14.02
C ILE A 340 -51.80 11.23 14.95
N PRO A 341 -50.56 11.68 15.22
CA PRO A 341 -49.81 11.30 16.41
C PRO A 341 -50.07 12.27 17.57
N SER A 342 -50.12 11.66 18.74
CA SER A 342 -50.49 12.19 20.05
C SER A 342 -49.68 13.39 20.54
N THR A 343 -50.34 14.16 21.38
CA THR A 343 -50.03 15.47 21.98
C THR A 343 -48.93 15.46 23.05
N GLU A 344 -47.83 14.72 22.86
CA GLU A 344 -46.75 14.62 23.86
C GLU A 344 -45.34 15.01 23.36
N ASP A 345 -45.12 15.21 22.05
CA ASP A 345 -43.80 15.60 21.53
C ASP A 345 -43.60 17.12 21.37
N LEU A 346 -44.64 17.90 21.66
CA LEU A 346 -44.51 19.33 21.91
C LEU A 346 -44.05 19.51 23.36
N MET A 347 -42.72 19.54 23.60
CA MET A 347 -42.02 20.29 24.67
C MET A 347 -40.60 19.73 24.95
N ARG A 348 -39.78 19.52 23.92
CA ARG A 348 -38.31 19.56 24.06
C ARG A 348 -37.67 19.94 22.75
N GLY A 349 -37.25 21.20 22.63
CA GLY A 349 -36.44 21.66 21.50
C GLY A 349 -35.06 21.01 21.60
N ALA A 350 -34.93 19.78 21.12
CA ALA A 350 -33.63 19.15 20.91
C ALA A 350 -33.06 19.70 19.60
N SER A 351 -31.85 20.26 19.66
CA SER A 351 -31.16 20.70 18.45
C SER A 351 -30.88 19.48 17.55
N ALA A 352 -30.80 19.67 16.24
CA ALA A 352 -30.54 18.60 15.28
C ALA A 352 -29.27 17.77 15.62
N GLU A 353 -28.34 18.39 16.33
CA GLU A 353 -27.09 17.78 16.82
C GLU A 353 -27.33 16.76 17.95
N GLU A 354 -28.31 16.98 18.84
CA GLU A 354 -28.68 16.01 19.89
C GLU A 354 -29.40 14.79 19.33
N LEU A 355 -30.22 14.97 18.30
CA LEU A 355 -30.88 13.85 17.61
C LEU A 355 -29.86 13.00 16.85
N LEU A 356 -28.89 13.64 16.19
CA LEU A 356 -27.78 12.93 15.53
C LEU A 356 -26.91 12.19 16.55
N ALA A 357 -26.59 12.81 17.70
CA ALA A 357 -25.84 12.15 18.76
C ALA A 357 -26.59 10.94 19.32
N GLN A 358 -27.92 11.03 19.49
CA GLN A 358 -28.74 9.89 19.90
C GLN A 358 -28.78 8.78 18.84
N CYS A 359 -28.95 9.11 17.56
CA CYS A 359 -28.92 8.12 16.49
C CYS A 359 -27.57 7.40 16.42
N LEU A 360 -26.45 8.14 16.43
CA LEU A 360 -25.10 7.57 16.45
C LEU A 360 -24.86 6.70 17.68
N SER A 361 -25.33 7.12 18.86
CA SER A 361 -25.20 6.32 20.08
C SER A 361 -25.98 5.01 20.01
N SER A 362 -27.16 5.02 19.38
CA SER A 362 -27.98 3.81 19.19
C SER A 362 -27.35 2.84 18.18
N SER A 363 -26.80 3.35 17.08
CA SER A 363 -26.10 2.53 16.08
C SER A 363 -24.83 1.90 16.67
N LEU A 364 -24.05 2.66 17.43
CA LEU A 364 -22.85 2.14 18.09
C LEU A 364 -23.19 1.06 19.14
N LEU A 365 -24.33 1.17 19.83
CA LEU A 365 -24.79 0.16 20.77
C LEU A 365 -25.24 -1.11 20.03
N LEU A 366 -25.92 -0.97 18.90
CA LEU A 366 -26.30 -2.09 18.03
C LEU A 366 -25.07 -2.80 17.45
N GLU A 367 -24.09 -2.07 16.94
CA GLU A 367 -22.84 -2.64 16.43
C GLU A 367 -22.06 -3.35 17.54
N LYS A 368 -22.06 -2.83 18.78
CA LYS A 368 -21.43 -3.53 19.92
C LYS A 368 -22.11 -4.85 20.25
N GLU A 369 -23.44 -4.89 20.20
CA GLU A 369 -24.18 -6.14 20.44
C GLU A 369 -23.95 -7.13 19.30
N GLU A 370 -23.86 -6.66 18.06
CA GLU A 370 -23.54 -7.50 16.91
C GLU A 370 -22.11 -8.03 16.96
N ASN A 371 -21.14 -7.20 17.29
CA ASN A 371 -19.75 -7.61 17.46
C ASN A 371 -19.60 -8.62 18.61
N LYS A 372 -20.39 -8.45 19.69
CA LYS A 372 -20.45 -9.44 20.77
C LYS A 372 -21.04 -10.77 20.31
N ARG A 373 -22.09 -10.76 19.48
CA ARG A 373 -22.65 -12.00 18.88
C ARG A 373 -21.62 -12.70 17.99
N PHE A 374 -20.83 -11.94 17.23
CA PHE A 374 -19.73 -12.50 16.43
C PHE A 374 -18.65 -13.12 17.32
N GLU A 375 -18.22 -12.45 18.39
CA GLU A 375 -17.27 -13.01 19.36
C GLU A 375 -17.82 -14.27 20.03
N ASP A 376 -19.09 -14.27 20.45
CA ASP A 376 -19.74 -15.44 21.04
C ASP A 376 -19.80 -16.63 20.06
N GLN A 377 -20.07 -16.37 18.77
CA GLN A 377 -20.02 -17.38 17.70
C GLN A 377 -18.60 -17.90 17.46
N LEU A 378 -17.60 -17.01 17.45
CA LEU A 378 -16.20 -17.38 17.28
C LEU A 378 -15.74 -18.28 18.44
N GLN A 379 -16.15 -17.93 19.66
CA GLN A 379 -15.84 -18.68 20.87
C GLN A 379 -16.58 -20.02 20.93
N GLN A 380 -17.79 -20.10 20.36
CA GLN A 380 -18.50 -21.35 20.14
C GLN A 380 -17.75 -22.26 19.15
N TRP A 381 -17.28 -21.73 18.02
CA TRP A 381 -16.50 -22.51 17.04
C TRP A 381 -15.18 -23.02 17.63
N LEU A 382 -14.48 -22.19 18.40
CA LEU A 382 -13.26 -22.61 19.10
C LEU A 382 -13.53 -23.68 20.17
N SER A 383 -14.72 -23.68 20.78
CA SER A 383 -15.14 -24.68 21.77
C SER A 383 -15.57 -26.00 21.11
N GLU A 384 -16.26 -25.94 19.97
CA GLU A 384 -16.68 -27.10 19.18
C GLU A 384 -15.47 -27.86 18.59
N ASP A 385 -14.42 -27.15 18.17
CA ASP A 385 -13.17 -27.78 17.72
C ASP A 385 -12.46 -28.53 18.87
N SER A 386 -12.54 -28.06 20.11
CA SER A 386 -11.92 -28.75 21.27
C SER A 386 -12.53 -30.12 21.60
N GLY A 387 -13.80 -30.35 21.21
CA GLY A 387 -14.49 -31.64 21.39
C GLY A 387 -14.30 -32.62 20.22
N ALA A 388 -13.86 -32.14 19.05
CA ALA A 388 -13.72 -32.92 17.82
C ALA A 388 -12.28 -33.41 17.55
N PHE A 389 -11.31 -33.08 18.41
CA PHE A 389 -9.89 -33.45 18.21
C PHE A 389 -9.53 -34.93 18.45
N THR A 390 -10.50 -35.81 18.73
CA THR A 390 -10.20 -37.23 18.99
C THR A 390 -10.32 -38.14 17.77
N ASP A 391 -10.89 -37.70 16.64
CA ASP A 391 -11.15 -38.60 15.50
C ASP A 391 -10.91 -37.96 14.13
N LEU A 392 -9.68 -37.52 13.82
CA LEU A 392 -9.25 -37.31 12.42
C LEU A 392 -7.76 -37.64 12.22
N THR A 393 -7.45 -38.93 12.11
CA THR A 393 -6.29 -39.41 11.34
C THR A 393 -6.57 -39.25 9.84
N SER A 394 -6.57 -38.01 9.33
CA SER A 394 -6.31 -37.69 7.90
C SER A 394 -6.58 -36.20 7.62
N LEU A 395 -5.61 -35.35 7.97
CA LEU A 395 -5.54 -34.01 7.39
C LEU A 395 -4.80 -34.06 6.04
N PRO A 396 -5.25 -33.34 5.00
CA PRO A 396 -4.54 -33.28 3.73
C PRO A 396 -3.24 -32.50 3.88
N LEU A 397 -2.18 -33.08 3.33
CA LEU A 397 -0.82 -32.53 3.28
C LEU A 397 -0.77 -31.22 2.47
N TYR A 398 -1.10 -30.07 3.05
CA TYR A 398 -0.56 -28.75 2.64
C TYR A 398 -0.90 -27.71 3.73
N LEU A 399 -0.05 -27.63 4.75
CA LEU A 399 0.03 -26.49 5.66
C LEU A 399 1.52 -26.10 5.77
N PRO A 400 1.89 -24.81 5.62
CA PRO A 400 3.26 -24.35 5.81
C PRO A 400 3.77 -24.66 7.22
N GLN A 401 5.00 -25.12 7.34
CA GLN A 401 5.64 -25.53 8.61
C GLN A 401 5.78 -24.39 9.64
N THR A 402 5.48 -23.14 9.27
CA THR A 402 5.53 -21.98 10.16
C THR A 402 4.41 -21.92 11.21
N LEU A 403 3.34 -22.71 11.07
CA LEU A 403 2.26 -22.81 12.07
C LEU A 403 2.38 -24.02 13.00
N VAL A 404 3.40 -24.88 12.83
CA VAL A 404 3.59 -26.11 13.64
C VAL A 404 4.57 -25.90 14.80
N SER A 405 5.23 -24.74 14.90
CA SER A 405 6.25 -24.47 15.92
C SER A 405 5.97 -23.22 16.76
N LEU A 406 4.78 -23.12 17.36
CA LEU A 406 4.56 -22.19 18.47
C LEU A 406 3.55 -22.74 19.48
N SER A 407 3.88 -23.87 20.11
CA SER A 407 3.12 -24.40 21.26
C SER A 407 4.05 -25.06 22.28
N HIS A 408 4.94 -24.27 22.88
CA HIS A 408 5.47 -24.59 24.21
C HIS A 408 5.70 -23.28 24.96
N THR A 409 5.02 -23.18 26.10
CA THR A 409 5.25 -22.27 27.24
C THR A 409 3.98 -21.50 27.61
N ILE A 410 2.95 -22.22 28.09
CA ILE A 410 2.17 -21.82 29.28
C ILE A 410 1.78 -23.13 29.99
N GLU A 411 2.49 -23.48 31.07
CA GLU A 411 2.11 -24.57 31.97
C GLU A 411 0.88 -24.17 32.82
N PRO A 412 -0.13 -25.03 32.98
CA PRO A 412 -1.00 -24.99 34.13
C PRO A 412 -0.57 -26.03 35.17
N VAL A 413 -0.40 -25.53 36.39
CA VAL A 413 -0.03 -26.23 37.61
C VAL A 413 -0.98 -27.40 37.92
N MET A 414 -0.39 -28.57 38.17
CA MET A 414 -0.96 -29.79 38.75
C MET A 414 -1.83 -29.55 39.99
N LYS A 415 -3.02 -30.18 40.03
CA LYS A 415 -3.57 -30.83 41.24
C LYS A 415 -4.30 -32.13 40.89
N THR A 416 -3.78 -33.21 41.48
CA THR A 416 -4.31 -34.53 41.89
C THR A 416 -5.85 -34.64 42.01
N SER A 417 -6.57 -35.76 41.76
CA SER A 417 -6.30 -37.19 42.08
C SER A 417 -7.41 -38.17 41.56
N VAL A 418 -7.00 -39.35 41.08
CA VAL A 418 -7.36 -40.77 41.44
C VAL A 418 -8.85 -41.22 41.68
N THR A 419 -9.34 -42.08 40.75
CA THR A 419 -10.04 -43.41 40.84
C THR A 419 -11.42 -43.61 41.54
N THR A 420 -12.43 -44.09 40.79
CA THR A 420 -13.15 -45.42 40.91
C THR A 420 -14.54 -45.43 40.18
N SER A 421 -14.86 -46.55 39.54
CA SER A 421 -16.16 -46.90 38.88
C SER A 421 -17.03 -47.81 39.80
N PRO A 422 -18.18 -48.44 39.42
CA PRO A 422 -19.19 -48.18 38.36
C PRO A 422 -20.66 -48.36 38.87
N GLN A 423 -21.63 -48.46 37.95
CA GLN A 423 -23.06 -48.84 38.04
C GLN A 423 -24.05 -47.68 38.15
N SER A 424 -25.24 -47.69 37.53
CA SER A 424 -25.82 -48.41 36.38
C SER A 424 -27.25 -47.85 36.28
N ASP A 425 -27.64 -47.33 35.12
CA ASP A 425 -29.03 -47.32 34.67
C ASP A 425 -28.98 -47.09 33.15
N MET A 426 -28.95 -48.16 32.36
CA MET A 426 -30.16 -48.72 31.74
C MET A 426 -30.92 -47.70 30.88
N MET A 427 -30.47 -47.63 29.63
CA MET A 427 -31.27 -48.13 28.51
C MET A 427 -32.58 -47.36 28.23
N ARG A 428 -32.46 -46.23 27.53
CA ARG A 428 -33.35 -45.88 26.41
C ARG A 428 -32.71 -44.77 25.58
N GLU A 429 -32.80 -44.88 24.26
CA GLU A 429 -32.30 -43.92 23.26
C GLU A 429 -30.83 -44.08 22.81
N GLN A 430 -30.38 -45.32 22.65
CA GLN A 430 -29.16 -45.64 21.87
C GLN A 430 -29.42 -46.64 20.74
N LEU A 431 -30.64 -46.62 20.21
CA LEU A 431 -31.10 -47.43 19.09
C LEU A 431 -31.91 -46.54 18.14
N GLN A 432 -31.25 -45.61 17.44
CA GLN A 432 -31.76 -45.04 16.19
C GLN A 432 -30.80 -44.13 15.40
N LEU A 433 -29.48 -44.32 15.48
CA LEU A 433 -28.58 -43.64 14.55
C LEU A 433 -27.32 -44.47 14.21
N SER A 434 -27.54 -45.73 13.84
CA SER A 434 -26.53 -46.56 13.18
C SER A 434 -27.15 -47.16 11.93
N GLU A 435 -27.43 -46.32 10.93
CA GLU A 435 -27.70 -46.74 9.55
C GLU A 435 -27.73 -45.51 8.63
N ALA A 436 -26.56 -45.04 8.18
CA ALA A 436 -26.43 -44.25 6.95
C ALA A 436 -24.96 -44.09 6.51
N THR A 437 -24.15 -45.15 6.59
CA THR A 437 -22.93 -45.21 5.78
C THR A 437 -23.35 -45.53 4.35
N GLY A 438 -23.43 -44.51 3.49
CA GLY A 438 -23.62 -44.74 2.06
C GLY A 438 -24.31 -43.62 1.29
N THR A 439 -23.95 -42.35 1.48
CA THR A 439 -24.31 -41.32 0.49
C THR A 439 -23.23 -41.25 -0.58
N CYS A 440 -23.62 -41.51 -1.82
CA CYS A 440 -22.75 -41.54 -2.99
C CYS A 440 -22.01 -40.19 -3.13
N LEU A 441 -20.76 -40.21 -3.59
CA LEU A 441 -19.92 -39.01 -3.78
C LEU A 441 -20.64 -37.91 -4.61
N GLY A 442 -21.54 -38.32 -5.51
CA GLY A 442 -22.40 -37.42 -6.27
C GLY A 442 -23.47 -36.69 -5.44
N GLU A 443 -23.95 -37.27 -4.35
CA GLU A 443 -24.90 -36.62 -3.43
C GLU A 443 -24.20 -35.57 -2.56
N ARG A 444 -22.95 -35.84 -2.15
CA ARG A 444 -22.10 -34.86 -1.45
C ARG A 444 -21.74 -33.68 -2.35
N LEU A 445 -21.44 -33.93 -3.63
CA LEU A 445 -21.23 -32.85 -4.62
C LEU A 445 -22.50 -32.02 -4.85
N LYS A 446 -23.66 -32.66 -4.99
CA LYS A 446 -24.95 -31.95 -5.10
C LYS A 446 -25.31 -31.18 -3.83
N HIS A 447 -24.82 -31.59 -2.67
CA HIS A 447 -25.01 -30.87 -1.41
C HIS A 447 -24.09 -29.64 -1.34
N LEU A 448 -22.82 -29.78 -1.71
CA LEU A 448 -21.88 -28.65 -1.81
C LEU A 448 -22.32 -27.62 -2.85
N GLU A 449 -22.84 -28.05 -4.00
CA GLU A 449 -23.36 -27.14 -5.01
C GLU A 449 -24.57 -26.34 -4.51
N ARG A 450 -25.41 -26.97 -3.66
CA ARG A 450 -26.52 -26.28 -2.98
C ARG A 450 -26.02 -25.28 -1.93
N LEU A 451 -24.99 -25.62 -1.17
CA LEU A 451 -24.38 -24.72 -0.19
C LEU A 451 -23.72 -23.49 -0.85
N ILE A 452 -22.97 -23.70 -1.94
CA ILE A 452 -22.35 -22.60 -2.69
C ILE A 452 -23.42 -21.66 -3.27
N ARG A 453 -24.53 -22.22 -3.75
CA ARG A 453 -25.65 -21.42 -4.26
C ARG A 453 -26.32 -20.61 -3.15
N SER A 454 -26.60 -21.24 -2.01
CA SER A 454 -27.15 -20.58 -0.82
C SER A 454 -26.24 -19.45 -0.32
N SER A 455 -24.94 -19.69 -0.27
CA SER A 455 -23.95 -18.69 0.16
C SER A 455 -23.88 -17.49 -0.81
N ARG A 456 -24.01 -17.71 -2.12
CA ARG A 456 -24.10 -16.61 -3.10
C ARG A 456 -25.39 -15.81 -2.97
N GLU A 457 -26.50 -16.48 -2.69
CA GLU A 457 -27.79 -15.80 -2.46
C GLU A 457 -27.75 -14.94 -1.19
N GLU A 458 -27.05 -15.41 -0.14
CA GLU A 458 -26.81 -14.66 1.09
C GLU A 458 -25.84 -13.49 0.89
N GLU A 459 -24.80 -13.64 0.06
CA GLU A 459 -23.88 -12.56 -0.32
C GLU A 459 -24.61 -11.44 -1.08
N VAL A 460 -25.49 -11.79 -2.02
CA VAL A 460 -26.32 -10.82 -2.75
C VAL A 460 -27.35 -10.15 -1.83
N ALA A 461 -27.95 -10.90 -0.90
CA ALA A 461 -28.86 -10.32 0.09
C ALA A 461 -28.15 -9.33 1.02
N SER A 462 -26.91 -9.64 1.40
CA SER A 462 -26.05 -8.76 2.22
C SER A 462 -25.60 -7.53 1.44
N GLU A 463 -25.27 -7.66 0.15
CA GLU A 463 -24.96 -6.54 -0.74
C GLU A 463 -26.16 -5.60 -0.88
N LEU A 464 -27.37 -6.14 -1.03
CA LEU A 464 -28.62 -5.37 -1.06
C LEU A 464 -28.93 -4.69 0.28
N HIS A 465 -28.65 -5.35 1.40
CA HIS A 465 -28.82 -4.74 2.72
C HIS A 465 -27.82 -3.59 2.96
N LEU A 466 -26.56 -3.78 2.55
CA LEU A 466 -25.52 -2.75 2.63
C LEU A 466 -25.83 -1.55 1.70
N SER A 467 -26.34 -1.80 0.50
CA SER A 467 -26.75 -0.71 -0.40
C SER A 467 -27.99 0.04 0.12
N ALA A 468 -28.93 -0.64 0.77
CA ALA A 468 -30.05 0.02 1.46
C ALA A 468 -29.60 0.84 2.69
N LEU A 469 -28.58 0.38 3.43
CA LEU A 469 -27.98 1.15 4.52
C LEU A 469 -27.24 2.38 4.01
N LEU A 470 -26.53 2.28 2.88
CA LEU A 470 -25.85 3.40 2.24
C LEU A 470 -26.84 4.45 1.72
N ASP A 471 -27.98 4.04 1.15
CA ASP A 471 -29.04 4.96 0.71
C ASP A 471 -29.74 5.69 1.88
N MET A 472 -29.72 5.15 3.11
CA MET A 472 -30.23 5.84 4.30
C MET A 472 -29.25 6.86 4.89
N VAL A 473 -27.96 6.80 4.53
CA VAL A 473 -26.94 7.78 4.98
C VAL A 473 -26.99 9.07 4.15
N ASP A 474 -27.66 9.07 3.00
CA ASP A 474 -27.83 10.24 2.10
C ASP A 474 -29.20 10.96 2.24
N ILE A 475 -29.92 10.78 3.37
CA ILE A 475 -31.15 11.55 3.72
C ILE A 475 -30.90 12.57 4.83
#